data_AF-A0A178A8J4-F1
#
_entry.id   AF-A0A178A8J4-F1
#
_cell.length_a   1.000
_cell.length_b   1.000
_cell.length_c   1.000
_cell.angle_alpha   90.00
_cell.angle_beta   90.00
_cell.angle_gamma   90.00
#
_symmetry.space_group_name_H-M   'P 1'
#
loop_
_entity.id
_entity.type
_entity.pdbx_description
1 polymer ?
#
loop_
_entity_poly.entity_id
_entity_poly.type
_entity_poly.pdbx_seq_one_letter_code
_entity_poly.pdbx_strand_id
1 'polypeptide(L)'
;MAMRDGDAAASRANQKPSLNKLLTPDLTEGETTADGCITDDELEQTNVFKANMLLLHAQGQITTLENKVKEYHNRAIRAEKCAKAIVNDQESSDHNELRELRIQLTQMMEERDAAMLSRDSARQETKAAQEEALCLEAELNRAEASHLDLASKLEHGQMIGGHIDQDTVKQFHDTIAARDNRIDQLNDKFGKLTDDHLKTLKEINVKENNASQYFQTQIQGQKVTIDELKVKLAHAESDRDRHRRERNDLEREQTSRANALNSNTARVTNLTNDNNKLKNDITLLNSKIRDLQWAIASCITDLDLMNADYRIFTCDHARLNGVPDGNNSTREKTVYLLANEVFNTYSSDPKFMLEYNNARAYVLDHHRAHERVNQGRGDWSSNIKDELYNVDQKRGTRITYA
;
A
#
# COMPACT_ATOMS: atom_id res chain seq x y z
N MET A 1 20.43 -30.22 2.35
CA MET A 1 19.29 -30.85 3.03
C MET A 1 18.02 -30.19 2.55
N ALA A 2 16.98 -30.96 2.24
CA ALA A 2 15.70 -30.43 1.79
C ALA A 2 14.72 -30.38 2.96
N MET A 3 13.91 -29.33 3.04
CA MET A 3 12.49 -29.45 3.38
C MET A 3 11.69 -28.49 2.49
N ARG A 4 10.76 -29.07 1.74
CA ARG A 4 9.62 -28.39 1.13
C ARG A 4 8.47 -28.60 2.11
N ASP A 5 7.90 -27.54 2.64
CA ASP A 5 6.54 -27.57 3.15
C ASP A 5 5.67 -26.73 2.21
N GLY A 6 4.70 -27.39 1.59
CA GLY A 6 3.77 -26.77 0.64
C GLY A 6 2.43 -26.55 1.31
N ASP A 7 1.94 -25.31 1.28
CA ASP A 7 0.61 -24.95 1.79
C ASP A 7 -0.52 -25.58 0.95
N ALA A 8 -0.87 -26.81 1.29
CA ALA A 8 -1.95 -27.58 0.70
C ALA A 8 -3.35 -27.14 1.18
N ALA A 9 -3.54 -25.85 1.48
CA ALA A 9 -4.76 -25.29 2.07
C ALA A 9 -5.76 -24.70 1.05
N ALA A 10 -5.34 -24.39 -0.17
CA ALA A 10 -6.15 -23.62 -1.12
C ALA A 10 -7.14 -24.43 -1.99
N SER A 11 -7.05 -25.77 -2.03
CA SER A 11 -7.75 -26.59 -3.05
C SER A 11 -9.10 -27.20 -2.66
N ARG A 12 -9.67 -26.90 -1.48
CA ARG A 12 -10.92 -27.55 -0.98
C ARG A 12 -12.22 -26.74 -1.14
N ALA A 13 -12.25 -25.75 -2.02
CA ALA A 13 -13.48 -24.96 -2.31
C ALA A 13 -14.13 -25.24 -3.69
N ASN A 14 -13.51 -26.04 -4.56
CA ASN A 14 -13.90 -26.20 -5.96
C ASN A 14 -14.65 -27.51 -6.29
N GLN A 15 -15.51 -28.00 -5.39
CA GLN A 15 -16.61 -28.88 -5.79
C GLN A 15 -17.90 -28.07 -5.92
N LYS A 16 -18.10 -27.50 -7.12
CA LYS A 16 -19.42 -27.02 -7.54
C LYS A 16 -20.38 -28.22 -7.57
N PRO A 17 -21.49 -28.24 -6.81
CA PRO A 17 -22.61 -29.06 -7.21
C PRO A 17 -23.11 -28.55 -8.56
N SER A 18 -23.34 -29.45 -9.52
CA SER A 18 -23.93 -29.10 -10.81
C SER A 18 -25.39 -28.71 -10.60
N LEU A 19 -25.63 -27.42 -10.39
CA LEU A 19 -26.95 -26.86 -10.07
C LEU A 19 -27.90 -26.74 -11.28
N ASN A 20 -27.53 -27.30 -12.44
CA ASN A 20 -28.36 -27.37 -13.64
C ASN A 20 -29.28 -28.62 -13.68
N LYS A 21 -29.43 -29.34 -12.56
CA LYS A 21 -30.41 -30.43 -12.41
C LYS A 21 -31.07 -30.39 -11.03
N LEU A 22 -32.11 -29.56 -10.88
CA LEU A 22 -33.23 -29.73 -9.95
C LEU A 22 -34.21 -28.55 -10.06
N LEU A 23 -35.49 -28.81 -9.74
CA LEU A 23 -36.61 -27.86 -9.66
C LEU A 23 -37.28 -27.46 -11.00
N THR A 24 -37.46 -28.42 -11.89
CA THR A 24 -38.85 -28.76 -12.24
C THR A 24 -39.37 -29.71 -11.15
N PRO A 25 -40.54 -29.48 -10.54
CA PRO A 25 -41.17 -30.48 -9.68
C PRO A 25 -41.77 -31.56 -10.58
N ASP A 26 -41.01 -32.62 -10.81
CA ASP A 26 -41.48 -33.78 -11.55
C ASP A 26 -42.46 -34.57 -10.66
N LEU A 27 -43.75 -34.26 -10.82
CA LEU A 27 -44.88 -34.95 -10.19
C LEU A 27 -45.38 -36.09 -11.10
N THR A 28 -44.47 -36.85 -11.69
CA THR A 28 -44.78 -38.08 -12.43
C THR A 28 -44.33 -39.31 -11.65
N GLU A 29 -44.99 -40.44 -11.92
CA GLU A 29 -44.63 -41.78 -11.41
C GLU A 29 -44.90 -42.04 -9.90
N GLY A 30 -46.09 -41.65 -9.46
CA GLY A 30 -46.87 -42.48 -8.53
C GLY A 30 -47.67 -43.52 -9.33
N GLU A 31 -47.07 -44.69 -9.61
CA GLU A 31 -47.71 -45.73 -10.43
C GLU A 31 -48.79 -46.49 -9.64
N THR A 32 -49.97 -45.88 -9.46
CA THR A 32 -51.17 -46.55 -8.96
C THR A 32 -52.02 -47.07 -10.11
N THR A 33 -51.84 -48.36 -10.43
CA THR A 33 -52.76 -49.15 -11.25
C THR A 33 -54.05 -49.43 -10.49
N ALA A 34 -54.88 -48.39 -10.32
CA ALA A 34 -56.28 -48.52 -9.95
C ALA A 34 -57.13 -48.29 -11.19
N ASP A 35 -57.81 -49.34 -11.66
CA ASP A 35 -58.81 -49.29 -12.74
C ASP A 35 -60.12 -48.67 -12.20
N GLY A 36 -59.99 -47.46 -11.68
CA GLY A 36 -61.07 -46.62 -11.19
C GLY A 36 -61.25 -45.46 -12.15
N CYS A 37 -62.47 -45.27 -12.62
CA CYS A 37 -62.82 -44.11 -13.43
C CYS A 37 -62.78 -42.86 -12.53
N ILE A 38 -61.61 -42.21 -12.47
CA ILE A 38 -61.42 -40.90 -11.83
C ILE A 38 -62.48 -39.98 -12.41
N THR A 39 -63.39 -39.49 -11.59
CA THR A 39 -64.44 -38.57 -12.05
C THR A 39 -63.82 -37.20 -12.31
N ASP A 40 -64.39 -36.42 -13.23
CA ASP A 40 -63.83 -35.11 -13.60
C ASP A 40 -63.64 -34.19 -12.35
N ASP A 41 -64.53 -34.31 -11.36
CA ASP A 41 -64.44 -33.70 -10.03
C ASP A 41 -63.11 -33.96 -9.28
N GLU A 42 -62.60 -35.20 -9.32
CA GLU A 42 -61.36 -35.59 -8.63
C GLU A 42 -60.12 -35.03 -9.36
N LEU A 43 -60.20 -34.89 -10.68
CA LEU A 43 -59.14 -34.31 -11.51
C LEU A 43 -59.04 -32.79 -11.31
N GLU A 44 -60.17 -32.09 -11.20
CA GLU A 44 -60.20 -30.65 -10.93
C GLU A 44 -59.68 -30.31 -9.52
N GLN A 45 -60.14 -31.01 -8.49
CA GLN A 45 -59.63 -30.85 -7.12
C GLN A 45 -58.10 -31.09 -7.06
N THR A 46 -57.60 -32.07 -7.81
CA THR A 46 -56.17 -32.35 -7.93
C THR A 46 -55.41 -31.17 -8.57
N ASN A 47 -55.98 -30.51 -9.58
CA ASN A 47 -55.37 -29.36 -10.24
C ASN A 47 -55.36 -28.09 -9.35
N VAL A 48 -56.46 -27.79 -8.66
CA VAL A 48 -56.53 -26.64 -7.72
C VAL A 48 -55.58 -26.86 -6.53
N PHE A 49 -55.54 -28.07 -5.98
CA PHE A 49 -54.58 -28.44 -4.94
C PHE A 49 -53.12 -28.30 -5.41
N LYS A 50 -52.80 -28.76 -6.63
CA LYS A 50 -51.47 -28.62 -7.24
C LYS A 50 -51.08 -27.16 -7.43
N ALA A 51 -51.99 -26.30 -7.90
CA ALA A 51 -51.75 -24.86 -8.04
C ALA A 51 -51.47 -24.21 -6.67
N ASN A 52 -52.27 -24.51 -5.65
CA ASN A 52 -52.07 -24.00 -4.29
C ASN A 52 -50.70 -24.44 -3.69
N MET A 53 -50.32 -25.70 -3.88
CA MET A 53 -49.01 -26.21 -3.44
C MET A 53 -47.84 -25.52 -4.15
N LEU A 54 -47.96 -25.24 -5.45
CA LEU A 54 -46.96 -24.48 -6.20
C LEU A 54 -46.86 -23.01 -5.72
N LEU A 55 -48.00 -22.38 -5.43
CA LEU A 55 -48.08 -21.02 -4.91
C LEU A 55 -47.44 -20.88 -3.51
N LEU A 56 -47.78 -21.77 -2.57
CA LEU A 56 -47.20 -21.80 -1.23
C LEU A 56 -45.68 -22.05 -1.27
N HIS A 57 -45.23 -22.96 -2.15
CA HIS A 57 -43.80 -23.21 -2.37
C HIS A 57 -43.08 -21.99 -2.95
N ALA A 58 -43.66 -21.33 -3.96
CA ALA A 58 -43.11 -20.12 -4.57
C ALA A 58 -43.04 -18.95 -3.57
N GLN A 59 -44.09 -18.74 -2.77
CA GLN A 59 -44.13 -17.76 -1.67
C GLN A 59 -42.97 -17.99 -0.68
N GLY A 60 -42.83 -19.21 -0.14
CA GLY A 60 -41.77 -19.57 0.79
C GLY A 60 -40.37 -19.41 0.20
N GLN A 61 -40.19 -19.70 -1.10
CA GLN A 61 -38.94 -19.45 -1.80
C GLN A 61 -38.66 -17.94 -1.95
N ILE A 62 -39.62 -17.12 -2.39
CA ILE A 62 -39.43 -15.66 -2.52
C ILE A 62 -38.98 -15.06 -1.18
N THR A 63 -39.69 -15.30 -0.09
CA THR A 63 -39.31 -14.77 1.24
C THR A 63 -37.90 -15.23 1.67
N THR A 64 -37.52 -16.47 1.36
CA THR A 64 -36.18 -16.99 1.63
C THR A 64 -35.10 -16.31 0.79
N LEU A 65 -35.37 -16.05 -0.49
CA LEU A 65 -34.44 -15.40 -1.42
C LEU A 65 -34.29 -13.90 -1.09
N GLU A 66 -35.38 -13.20 -0.77
CA GLU A 66 -35.34 -11.80 -0.33
C GLU A 66 -34.49 -11.60 0.93
N ASN A 67 -34.64 -12.48 1.92
CA ASN A 67 -33.85 -12.42 3.15
C ASN A 67 -32.35 -12.65 2.86
N LYS A 68 -32.00 -13.54 1.92
CA LYS A 68 -30.62 -13.72 1.44
C LYS A 68 -30.11 -12.48 0.69
N VAL A 69 -30.93 -11.85 -0.16
CA VAL A 69 -30.58 -10.58 -0.83
C VAL A 69 -30.29 -9.49 0.20
N LYS A 70 -31.14 -9.33 1.23
CA LYS A 70 -30.92 -8.39 2.34
C LYS A 70 -29.64 -8.70 3.12
N GLU A 71 -29.36 -9.97 3.42
CA GLU A 71 -28.12 -10.40 4.09
C GLU A 71 -26.87 -10.08 3.26
N TYR A 72 -26.88 -10.43 1.96
CA TYR A 72 -25.77 -10.24 1.03
C TYR A 72 -25.52 -8.75 0.75
N HIS A 73 -26.58 -7.95 0.60
CA HIS A 73 -26.46 -6.50 0.46
C HIS A 73 -25.82 -5.85 1.70
N ASN A 74 -26.27 -6.25 2.90
CA ASN A 74 -25.68 -5.79 4.16
C ASN A 74 -24.21 -6.24 4.34
N ARG A 75 -23.84 -7.45 3.87
CA ARG A 75 -22.43 -7.89 3.80
C ARG A 75 -21.62 -7.04 2.83
N ALA A 76 -22.13 -6.77 1.63
CA ALA A 76 -21.45 -5.96 0.62
C ALA A 76 -21.20 -4.52 1.11
N ILE A 77 -22.19 -3.88 1.75
CA ILE A 77 -22.04 -2.54 2.36
C ILE A 77 -20.96 -2.55 3.45
N ARG A 78 -20.93 -3.56 4.33
CA ARG A 78 -19.89 -3.67 5.37
C ARG A 78 -18.51 -3.88 4.78
N ALA A 79 -18.37 -4.74 3.78
CA ALA A 79 -17.11 -4.98 3.08
C ALA A 79 -16.60 -3.70 2.38
N GLU A 80 -17.49 -2.96 1.72
CA GLU A 80 -17.15 -1.68 1.07
C GLU A 80 -16.74 -0.61 2.09
N LYS A 81 -17.47 -0.47 3.21
CA LYS A 81 -17.08 0.44 4.30
C LYS A 81 -15.72 0.08 4.90
N CYS A 82 -15.45 -1.21 5.13
CA CYS A 82 -14.15 -1.66 5.63
C CYS A 82 -13.03 -1.38 4.61
N ALA A 83 -13.24 -1.66 3.32
CA ALA A 83 -12.27 -1.37 2.28
C ALA A 83 -11.95 0.13 2.19
N LYS A 84 -12.97 1.01 2.22
CA LYS A 84 -12.78 2.46 2.24
C LYS A 84 -12.08 2.97 3.50
N ALA A 85 -12.39 2.40 4.67
CA ALA A 85 -11.69 2.74 5.91
C ALA A 85 -10.19 2.40 5.81
N ILE A 86 -9.84 1.19 5.33
CA ILE A 86 -8.45 0.77 5.13
C ILE A 86 -7.70 1.70 4.16
N VAL A 87 -8.34 2.10 3.05
CA VAL A 87 -7.74 3.03 2.08
C VAL A 87 -7.55 4.42 2.69
N ASN A 88 -8.56 4.98 3.36
CA ASN A 88 -8.47 6.28 4.01
C ASN A 88 -7.42 6.31 5.14
N ASP A 89 -7.34 5.25 5.95
CA ASP A 89 -6.35 5.11 7.02
C ASP A 89 -4.93 5.09 6.41
N GLN A 90 -4.73 4.31 5.35
CA GLN A 90 -3.47 4.25 4.60
C GLN A 90 -3.10 5.61 4.00
N GLU A 91 -4.00 6.26 3.26
CA GLU A 91 -3.78 7.59 2.68
C GLU A 91 -3.47 8.65 3.74
N SER A 92 -4.16 8.63 4.89
CA SER A 92 -3.91 9.60 5.97
C SER A 92 -2.57 9.36 6.69
N SER A 93 -2.15 8.10 6.83
CA SER A 93 -0.84 7.73 7.37
C SER A 93 0.26 8.18 6.41
N ASP A 94 0.20 7.72 5.16
CA ASP A 94 1.20 8.00 4.12
C ASP A 94 1.35 9.53 3.90
N HIS A 95 0.25 10.30 3.94
CA HIS A 95 0.30 11.74 3.70
C HIS A 95 0.85 12.55 4.88
N ASN A 96 0.59 12.12 6.13
CA ASN A 96 1.19 12.73 7.32
C ASN A 96 2.70 12.43 7.39
N GLU A 97 3.11 11.20 7.12
CA GLU A 97 4.53 10.81 7.16
C GLU A 97 5.34 11.43 6.01
N LEU A 98 4.77 11.57 4.81
CA LEU A 98 5.40 12.36 3.74
C LEU A 98 5.60 13.82 4.13
N ARG A 99 4.71 14.40 4.95
CA ARG A 99 4.87 15.75 5.49
C ARG A 99 6.02 15.80 6.49
N GLU A 100 6.13 14.81 7.36
CA GLU A 100 7.13 14.74 8.43
C GLU A 100 8.54 14.45 7.89
N LEU A 101 8.68 13.49 6.96
CA LEU A 101 9.92 13.25 6.20
C LEU A 101 10.36 14.47 5.40
N ARG A 102 9.42 15.25 4.84
CA ARG A 102 9.75 16.48 4.12
C ARG A 102 10.29 17.56 5.07
N ILE A 103 9.72 17.69 6.27
CA ILE A 103 10.23 18.60 7.31
C ILE A 103 11.65 18.18 7.74
N GLN A 104 11.87 16.90 8.03
CA GLN A 104 13.19 16.36 8.40
C GLN A 104 14.23 16.56 7.29
N LEU A 105 13.86 16.34 6.02
CA LEU A 105 14.75 16.55 4.88
C LEU A 105 15.13 18.02 4.72
N THR A 106 14.17 18.95 4.86
CA THR A 106 14.45 20.39 4.83
C THR A 106 15.40 20.78 5.96
N GLN A 107 15.16 20.31 7.19
CA GLN A 107 16.03 20.59 8.33
C GLN A 107 17.46 20.06 8.11
N MET A 108 17.63 18.82 7.63
CA MET A 108 18.96 18.28 7.32
C MET A 108 19.68 19.04 6.17
N MET A 109 18.94 19.60 5.22
CA MET A 109 19.52 20.46 4.18
C MET A 109 20.03 21.78 4.77
N GLU A 110 19.25 22.42 5.65
CA GLU A 110 19.65 23.64 6.37
C GLU A 110 20.88 23.41 7.26
N GLU A 111 20.90 22.32 8.04
CA GLU A 111 22.03 21.93 8.88
C GLU A 111 23.30 21.64 8.05
N ARG A 112 23.16 20.95 6.90
CA ARG A 112 24.27 20.70 5.97
C ARG A 112 24.84 22.01 5.41
N ASP A 113 23.99 22.94 5.02
CA ASP A 113 24.42 24.20 4.40
C ASP A 113 25.06 25.14 5.43
N ALA A 114 24.57 25.16 6.68
CA ALA A 114 25.23 25.81 7.80
C ALA A 114 26.62 25.20 8.10
N ALA A 115 26.73 23.87 8.12
CA ALA A 115 28.01 23.17 8.30
C ALA A 115 29.00 23.44 7.15
N MET A 116 28.50 23.56 5.91
CA MET A 116 29.32 23.89 4.74
C MET A 116 29.91 25.30 4.84
N LEU A 117 29.08 26.30 5.20
CA LEU A 117 29.51 27.68 5.45
C LEU A 117 30.55 27.76 6.58
N SER A 118 30.32 27.06 7.70
CA SER A 118 31.27 27.01 8.81
C SER A 118 32.62 26.39 8.41
N ARG A 119 32.60 25.28 7.64
CA ARG A 119 33.82 24.63 7.12
C ARG A 119 34.58 25.55 6.16
N ASP A 120 33.88 26.30 5.32
CA ASP A 120 34.52 27.16 4.33
C ASP A 120 35.08 28.45 4.99
N SER A 121 34.49 28.96 6.09
CA SER A 121 35.11 29.96 6.97
C SER A 121 36.41 29.45 7.60
N ALA A 122 36.37 28.27 8.23
CA ALA A 122 37.57 27.65 8.81
C ALA A 122 38.67 27.39 7.77
N ARG A 123 38.31 27.09 6.51
CA ARG A 123 39.27 26.99 5.40
C ARG A 123 39.90 28.34 5.04
N GLN A 124 39.14 29.44 5.06
CA GLN A 124 39.71 30.77 4.84
C GLN A 124 40.66 31.17 5.97
N GLU A 125 40.29 30.91 7.24
CA GLU A 125 41.12 31.17 8.42
C GLU A 125 42.43 30.36 8.37
N THR A 126 42.37 29.06 8.08
CA THR A 126 43.59 28.23 7.95
C THR A 126 44.48 28.66 6.77
N LYS A 127 43.91 29.12 5.66
CA LYS A 127 44.67 29.66 4.52
C LYS A 127 45.38 30.97 4.90
N ALA A 128 44.71 31.88 5.61
CA ALA A 128 45.31 33.11 6.10
C ALA A 128 46.47 32.84 7.08
N ALA A 129 46.29 31.92 8.03
CA ALA A 129 47.34 31.51 8.96
C ALA A 129 48.53 30.85 8.26
N GLN A 130 48.30 30.10 7.18
CA GLN A 130 49.36 29.49 6.37
C GLN A 130 50.13 30.53 5.54
N GLU A 131 49.45 31.56 5.02
CA GLU A 131 50.09 32.69 4.34
C GLU A 131 50.93 33.55 5.30
N GLU A 132 50.46 33.77 6.54
CA GLU A 132 51.21 34.45 7.60
C GLU A 132 52.47 33.67 8.00
N ALA A 133 52.36 32.35 8.20
CA ALA A 133 53.48 31.49 8.56
C ALA A 133 54.62 31.51 7.50
N LEU A 134 54.26 31.46 6.20
CA LEU A 134 55.22 31.56 5.11
C LEU A 134 55.93 32.94 5.07
N CYS A 135 55.23 34.01 5.46
CA CYS A 135 55.81 35.34 5.55
C CYS A 135 56.88 35.41 6.66
N LEU A 136 56.57 34.86 7.84
CA LEU A 136 57.50 34.79 8.99
C LEU A 136 58.72 33.91 8.69
N GLU A 137 58.54 32.77 8.02
CA GLU A 137 59.64 31.91 7.58
C GLU A 137 60.57 32.64 6.59
N ALA A 138 60.01 33.42 5.66
CA ALA A 138 60.79 34.24 4.72
C ALA A 138 61.52 35.43 5.38
N GLU A 139 61.10 35.89 6.56
CA GLU A 139 61.80 36.90 7.36
C GLU A 139 62.95 36.29 8.17
N LEU A 140 62.73 35.13 8.80
CA LEU A 140 63.76 34.40 9.54
C LEU A 140 64.98 34.08 8.65
N ASN A 141 64.75 33.51 7.47
CA ASN A 141 65.80 33.19 6.50
C ASN A 141 66.61 34.42 6.04
N ARG A 142 65.99 35.61 5.98
CA ARG A 142 66.68 36.87 5.65
C ARG A 142 67.57 37.36 6.80
N ALA A 143 67.14 37.18 8.06
CA ALA A 143 67.94 37.54 9.22
C ALA A 143 69.19 36.65 9.36
N GLU A 144 69.05 35.34 9.13
CA GLU A 144 70.17 34.38 9.20
C GLU A 144 71.23 34.65 8.12
N ALA A 145 70.82 34.96 6.90
CA ALA A 145 71.75 35.33 5.81
C ALA A 145 72.57 36.60 6.14
N SER A 146 71.95 37.60 6.75
CA SER A 146 72.62 38.84 7.21
C SER A 146 73.64 38.57 8.33
N HIS A 147 73.35 37.64 9.23
CA HIS A 147 74.27 37.24 10.29
C HIS A 147 75.54 36.55 9.75
N LEU A 148 75.40 35.67 8.74
CA LEU A 148 76.56 34.99 8.12
C LEU A 148 77.50 35.98 7.40
N ASP A 149 76.94 36.96 6.69
CA ASP A 149 77.71 37.99 5.97
C ASP A 149 78.56 38.85 6.93
N LEU A 150 78.02 39.20 8.10
CA LEU A 150 78.75 39.95 9.14
C LEU A 150 79.86 39.12 9.79
N ALA A 151 79.64 37.82 10.02
CA ALA A 151 80.67 36.93 10.57
C ALA A 151 81.87 36.78 9.61
N SER A 152 81.60 36.58 8.32
CA SER A 152 82.61 36.47 7.26
C SER A 152 83.49 37.73 7.16
N LYS A 153 82.90 38.92 7.30
CA LYS A 153 83.62 40.21 7.30
C LYS A 153 84.54 40.39 8.50
N LEU A 154 84.24 39.76 9.64
CA LEU A 154 85.07 39.83 10.85
C LEU A 154 86.33 38.95 10.72
N GLU A 155 86.16 37.73 10.18
CA GLU A 155 87.22 36.75 10.00
C GLU A 155 88.29 37.21 8.99
N HIS A 156 87.87 37.95 7.96
CA HIS A 156 88.77 38.48 6.93
C HIS A 156 89.76 39.55 7.45
N GLY A 157 89.52 40.14 8.64
CA GLY A 157 90.33 41.22 9.19
C GLY A 157 91.63 40.80 9.91
N GLN A 158 91.88 39.51 10.14
CA GLN A 158 92.86 39.05 11.14
C GLN A 158 94.18 38.44 10.59
N MET A 159 94.43 38.43 9.26
CA MET A 159 95.51 37.62 8.65
C MET A 159 96.63 38.37 7.86
N ILE A 160 97.37 39.34 8.43
CA ILE A 160 98.52 39.98 7.73
C ILE A 160 99.74 40.31 8.66
N GLY A 161 100.96 39.80 8.35
CA GLY A 161 102.26 40.45 8.72
C GLY A 161 103.44 39.60 9.29
N GLY A 162 104.70 39.91 8.89
CA GLY A 162 106.01 39.34 9.34
C GLY A 162 107.20 40.31 9.02
N HIS A 163 108.53 40.05 9.17
CA HIS A 163 109.38 38.90 9.59
C HIS A 163 110.84 39.40 9.97
N ILE A 164 111.94 38.74 9.53
CA ILE A 164 113.39 39.20 9.41
C ILE A 164 114.47 38.64 10.43
N ASP A 165 115.77 38.72 10.05
CA ASP A 165 117.01 38.05 10.59
C ASP A 165 118.35 38.84 10.36
N GLN A 166 119.40 38.48 11.14
CA GLN A 166 120.82 38.95 11.37
C GLN A 166 121.23 40.27 12.11
N ASP A 167 120.72 40.67 13.29
CA ASP A 167 119.42 40.26 13.77
C ASP A 167 119.41 38.72 14.01
N THR A 168 120.53 38.14 14.50
CA THR A 168 120.66 36.73 15.02
C THR A 168 121.11 36.70 16.49
N VAL A 169 121.97 37.64 16.91
CA VAL A 169 122.41 37.81 18.32
C VAL A 169 121.78 39.04 18.97
N LYS A 170 121.61 40.12 18.18
CA LYS A 170 120.55 41.09 18.46
C LYS A 170 119.20 40.39 18.42
N GLN A 171 118.97 39.39 17.55
CA GLN A 171 117.89 38.40 17.77
C GLN A 171 118.06 37.78 19.14
N PHE A 172 119.10 37.02 19.52
CA PHE A 172 119.07 36.35 20.84
C PHE A 172 118.70 37.24 22.05
N HIS A 173 119.08 38.53 22.10
CA HIS A 173 118.53 39.46 23.10
C HIS A 173 117.14 40.02 22.77
N ASP A 174 116.87 40.45 21.53
CA ASP A 174 115.53 40.79 21.02
C ASP A 174 114.62 39.55 20.90
N THR A 175 115.05 38.34 21.25
CA THR A 175 114.39 37.03 21.15
C THR A 175 114.27 36.44 22.54
N ILE A 176 115.10 36.83 23.50
CA ILE A 176 114.71 36.80 24.91
C ILE A 176 113.65 37.88 25.11
N ALA A 177 113.89 39.14 24.77
CA ALA A 177 112.92 40.22 24.88
C ALA A 177 111.70 40.07 23.93
N ALA A 178 111.83 39.48 22.74
CA ALA A 178 110.65 39.06 21.97
C ALA A 178 110.10 37.71 22.41
N ARG A 179 110.78 36.85 23.16
CA ARG A 179 110.13 35.71 23.83
C ARG A 179 109.38 36.15 25.08
N ASP A 180 109.86 37.16 25.79
CA ASP A 180 109.16 37.76 26.93
C ASP A 180 107.97 38.56 26.40
N ASN A 181 108.13 39.42 25.38
CA ASN A 181 106.98 39.96 24.65
C ASN A 181 106.14 38.87 23.98
N ARG A 182 106.68 37.71 23.57
CA ARG A 182 105.86 36.59 23.05
C ARG A 182 105.11 35.91 24.17
N ILE A 183 105.68 35.80 25.37
CA ILE A 183 105.06 35.23 26.57
C ILE A 183 103.96 36.17 27.04
N ASP A 184 104.22 37.48 27.10
CA ASP A 184 103.22 38.48 27.41
C ASP A 184 102.15 38.53 26.32
N GLN A 185 102.49 38.57 25.02
CA GLN A 185 101.51 38.44 23.93
C GLN A 185 100.78 37.09 23.93
N LEU A 186 101.41 36.00 24.39
CA LEU A 186 100.78 34.68 24.50
C LEU A 186 99.86 34.63 25.72
N ASN A 187 100.20 35.29 26.84
CA ASN A 187 99.37 35.45 28.02
C ASN A 187 98.18 36.36 27.71
N ASP A 188 98.40 37.45 26.97
CA ASP A 188 97.36 38.36 26.47
C ASP A 188 96.44 37.64 25.48
N LYS A 189 97.01 36.80 24.61
CA LYS A 189 96.23 35.89 23.73
C LYS A 189 95.55 34.77 24.50
N PHE A 190 96.13 34.24 25.58
CA PHE A 190 95.51 33.21 26.40
C PHE A 190 94.36 33.78 27.21
N GLY A 191 94.52 34.99 27.76
CA GLY A 191 93.46 35.76 28.41
C GLY A 191 92.32 36.02 27.43
N LYS A 192 92.61 36.63 26.28
CA LYS A 192 91.62 36.86 25.21
C LYS A 192 90.94 35.57 24.74
N LEU A 193 91.70 34.50 24.50
CA LEU A 193 91.14 33.21 24.09
C LEU A 193 90.30 32.56 25.20
N THR A 194 90.64 32.77 26.47
CA THR A 194 89.87 32.27 27.63
C THR A 194 88.58 33.09 27.79
N ASP A 195 88.65 34.41 27.64
CA ASP A 195 87.49 35.30 27.67
C ASP A 195 86.55 35.05 26.48
N ASP A 196 87.10 34.89 25.27
CA ASP A 196 86.36 34.52 24.07
C ASP A 196 85.74 33.13 24.23
N HIS A 197 86.47 32.13 24.75
CA HIS A 197 85.92 30.80 25.01
C HIS A 197 84.81 30.81 26.07
N LEU A 198 84.97 31.58 27.16
CA LEU A 198 83.92 31.79 28.17
C LEU A 198 82.70 32.51 27.59
N LYS A 199 82.91 33.46 26.67
CA LYS A 199 81.85 34.15 25.94
C LYS A 199 81.12 33.20 25.00
N THR A 200 81.83 32.41 24.19
CA THR A 200 81.23 31.39 23.31
C THR A 200 80.47 30.33 24.11
N LEU A 201 81.00 29.87 25.25
CA LEU A 201 80.30 28.94 26.15
C LEU A 201 79.00 29.54 26.70
N LYS A 202 79.00 30.83 27.08
CA LYS A 202 77.76 31.52 27.48
C LYS A 202 76.77 31.65 26.33
N GLU A 203 77.24 32.01 25.14
CA GLU A 203 76.39 32.14 23.94
C GLU A 203 75.79 30.79 23.51
N ILE A 204 76.57 29.70 23.56
CA ILE A 204 76.09 28.33 23.32
C ILE A 204 75.03 27.95 24.36
N ASN A 205 75.32 28.12 25.65
CA ASN A 205 74.39 27.77 26.73
C ASN A 205 73.07 28.58 26.66
N VAL A 206 73.13 29.85 26.26
CA VAL A 206 71.91 30.67 26.01
C VAL A 206 71.14 30.16 24.79
N LYS A 207 71.82 29.87 23.67
CA LYS A 207 71.18 29.33 22.46
C LYS A 207 70.56 27.95 22.71
N GLU A 208 71.24 27.07 23.43
CA GLU A 208 70.79 25.73 23.79
C GLU A 208 69.58 25.76 24.73
N ASN A 209 69.59 26.61 25.77
CA ASN A 209 68.41 26.80 26.63
C ASN A 209 67.21 27.37 25.84
N ASN A 210 67.44 28.36 24.98
CA ASN A 210 66.36 28.95 24.17
C ASN A 210 65.77 27.93 23.18
N ALA A 211 66.61 27.14 22.51
CA ALA A 211 66.16 26.07 21.62
C ALA A 211 65.39 24.97 22.39
N SER A 212 65.90 24.57 23.56
CA SER A 212 65.24 23.60 24.44
C SER A 212 63.85 24.09 24.91
N GLN A 213 63.74 25.35 25.34
CA GLN A 213 62.45 25.95 25.70
C GLN A 213 61.49 26.05 24.51
N TYR A 214 61.99 26.40 23.32
CA TYR A 214 61.19 26.44 22.09
C TYR A 214 60.61 25.06 21.76
N PHE A 215 61.45 24.02 21.69
CA PHE A 215 60.99 22.65 21.41
C PHE A 215 60.06 22.13 22.50
N GLN A 216 60.34 22.41 23.78
CA GLN A 216 59.46 22.01 24.89
C GLN A 216 58.08 22.66 24.78
N THR A 217 58.02 23.94 24.39
CA THR A 217 56.77 24.66 24.13
C THR A 217 56.03 24.08 22.92
N GLN A 218 56.75 23.76 21.84
CA GLN A 218 56.17 23.16 20.64
C GLN A 218 55.60 21.76 20.90
N ILE A 219 56.33 20.91 21.64
CA ILE A 219 55.86 19.58 22.08
C ILE A 219 54.61 19.71 22.94
N GLN A 220 54.57 20.66 23.88
CA GLN A 220 53.41 20.89 24.73
C GLN A 220 52.19 21.36 23.92
N GLY A 221 52.38 22.25 22.93
CA GLY A 221 51.33 22.66 22.00
C GLY A 221 50.80 21.50 21.16
N GLN A 222 51.69 20.73 20.53
CA GLN A 222 51.30 19.53 19.76
C GLN A 222 50.55 18.51 20.61
N LYS A 223 50.93 18.33 21.88
CA LYS A 223 50.24 17.43 22.82
C LYS A 223 48.80 17.88 23.08
N VAL A 224 48.57 19.18 23.30
CA VAL A 224 47.21 19.74 23.43
C VAL A 224 46.40 19.49 22.16
N THR A 225 46.97 19.76 20.96
CA THR A 225 46.29 19.48 19.69
C THR A 225 45.95 18.00 19.51
N ILE A 226 46.84 17.09 19.88
CA ILE A 226 46.61 15.63 19.83
C ILE A 226 45.45 15.24 20.75
N ASP A 227 45.39 15.78 21.97
CA ASP A 227 44.34 15.44 22.93
C ASP A 227 42.98 16.04 22.51
N GLU A 228 42.95 17.25 21.95
CA GLU A 228 41.74 17.80 21.29
C GLU A 228 41.26 16.93 20.12
N LEU A 229 42.18 16.48 19.26
CA LEU A 229 41.84 15.63 18.11
C LEU A 229 41.29 14.27 18.54
N LYS A 230 41.79 13.68 19.64
CA LYS A 230 41.20 12.47 20.23
C LYS A 230 39.77 12.71 20.71
N VAL A 231 39.50 13.84 21.37
CA VAL A 231 38.15 14.20 21.83
C VAL A 231 37.22 14.40 20.64
N LYS A 232 37.65 15.13 19.60
CA LYS A 232 36.89 15.34 18.35
C LYS A 232 36.61 14.01 17.63
N LEU A 233 37.59 13.10 17.57
CA LEU A 233 37.42 11.76 17.00
C LEU A 233 36.39 10.94 17.78
N ALA A 234 36.49 10.87 19.11
CA ALA A 234 35.54 10.12 19.94
C ALA A 234 34.09 10.60 19.80
N HIS A 235 33.87 11.92 19.66
CA HIS A 235 32.55 12.47 19.35
C HIS A 235 32.06 12.03 17.96
N ALA A 236 32.90 12.16 16.93
CA ALA A 236 32.56 11.75 15.57
C ALA A 236 32.24 10.24 15.45
N GLU A 237 32.93 9.39 16.21
CA GLU A 237 32.61 7.95 16.28
C GLU A 237 31.28 7.69 16.99
N SER A 238 30.99 8.41 18.08
CA SER A 238 29.70 8.33 18.77
C SER A 238 28.54 8.77 17.88
N ASP A 239 28.68 9.87 17.14
CA ASP A 239 27.66 10.35 16.19
C ASP A 239 27.47 9.38 15.01
N ARG A 240 28.57 8.86 14.45
CA ARG A 240 28.52 7.80 13.42
C ARG A 240 27.73 6.58 13.90
N ASP A 241 27.96 6.15 15.14
CA ASP A 241 27.32 4.97 15.71
C ASP A 241 25.88 5.24 16.20
N ARG A 242 25.52 6.52 16.47
CA ARG A 242 24.12 6.96 16.59
C ARG A 242 23.40 6.85 15.24
N HIS A 243 23.92 7.50 14.20
CA HIS A 243 23.31 7.51 12.86
C HIS A 243 23.21 6.12 12.24
N ARG A 244 24.18 5.23 12.52
CA ARG A 244 24.11 3.82 12.11
C ARG A 244 22.94 3.07 12.77
N ARG A 245 22.62 3.37 14.03
CA ARG A 245 21.46 2.78 14.74
C ARG A 245 20.15 3.32 14.16
N GLU A 246 20.02 4.65 14.06
CA GLU A 246 18.85 5.32 13.46
C GLU A 246 18.52 4.76 12.07
N ARG A 247 19.53 4.62 11.19
CA ARG A 247 19.36 4.03 9.86
C ARG A 247 18.86 2.58 9.92
N ASN A 248 19.39 1.77 10.83
CA ASN A 248 18.99 0.37 10.99
C ASN A 248 17.61 0.21 11.67
N ASP A 249 17.15 1.21 12.43
CA ASP A 249 15.78 1.28 12.96
C ASP A 249 14.80 1.64 11.84
N LEU A 250 15.09 2.70 11.06
CA LEU A 250 14.31 3.11 9.88
C LEU A 250 14.19 2.01 8.82
N GLU A 251 15.26 1.26 8.54
CA GLU A 251 15.25 0.14 7.58
C GLU A 251 14.35 -1.02 8.03
N ARG A 252 14.33 -1.31 9.35
CA ARG A 252 13.39 -2.29 9.95
C ARG A 252 11.96 -1.80 9.90
N GLU A 253 11.74 -0.52 10.20
CA GLU A 253 10.42 0.10 10.14
C GLU A 253 9.86 0.10 8.71
N GLN A 254 10.65 0.53 7.73
CA GLN A 254 10.30 0.49 6.31
C GLN A 254 9.94 -0.93 5.85
N THR A 255 10.70 -1.94 6.29
CA THR A 255 10.40 -3.36 6.00
C THR A 255 9.07 -3.80 6.63
N SER A 256 8.82 -3.40 7.88
CA SER A 256 7.55 -3.67 8.58
C SER A 256 6.35 -3.03 7.87
N ARG A 257 6.49 -1.75 7.46
CA ARG A 257 5.47 -1.01 6.69
C ARG A 257 5.20 -1.64 5.33
N ALA A 258 6.24 -2.06 4.60
CA ALA A 258 6.07 -2.76 3.32
C ALA A 258 5.29 -4.09 3.48
N ASN A 259 5.56 -4.84 4.54
CA ASN A 259 4.80 -6.06 4.86
C ASN A 259 3.34 -5.75 5.22
N ALA A 260 3.09 -4.70 6.01
CA ALA A 260 1.75 -4.25 6.36
C ALA A 260 0.95 -3.79 5.13
N LEU A 261 1.58 -3.02 4.22
CA LEU A 261 1.01 -2.58 2.95
C LEU A 261 0.63 -3.77 2.08
N ASN A 262 1.54 -4.73 1.88
CA ASN A 262 1.28 -5.95 1.12
C ASN A 262 0.09 -6.76 1.69
N SER A 263 0.01 -6.89 3.01
CA SER A 263 -1.12 -7.53 3.70
C SER A 263 -2.44 -6.76 3.52
N ASN A 264 -2.41 -5.43 3.63
CA ASN A 264 -3.58 -4.58 3.39
C ASN A 264 -4.05 -4.67 1.93
N THR A 265 -3.14 -4.62 0.95
CA THR A 265 -3.44 -4.79 -0.48
C THR A 265 -4.12 -6.13 -0.74
N ALA A 266 -3.56 -7.24 -0.24
CA ALA A 266 -4.17 -8.56 -0.38
C ALA A 266 -5.58 -8.63 0.25
N ARG A 267 -5.77 -8.00 1.42
CA ARG A 267 -7.09 -7.91 2.08
C ARG A 267 -8.10 -7.10 1.26
N VAL A 268 -7.70 -5.98 0.67
CA VAL A 268 -8.54 -5.16 -0.22
C VAL A 268 -8.90 -5.91 -1.50
N THR A 269 -7.96 -6.63 -2.12
CA THR A 269 -8.24 -7.49 -3.28
C THR A 269 -9.27 -8.57 -2.94
N ASN A 270 -9.12 -9.27 -1.81
CA ASN A 270 -10.06 -10.29 -1.37
C ASN A 270 -11.46 -9.71 -1.11
N LEU A 271 -11.57 -8.60 -0.36
CA LEU A 271 -12.85 -7.93 -0.11
C LEU A 271 -13.53 -7.44 -1.41
N THR A 272 -12.75 -7.00 -2.39
CA THR A 272 -13.26 -6.58 -3.71
C THR A 272 -13.82 -7.77 -4.49
N ASN A 273 -13.12 -8.90 -4.48
CA ASN A 273 -13.58 -10.14 -5.11
C ASN A 273 -14.86 -10.67 -4.46
N ASP A 274 -14.94 -10.67 -3.13
CA ASP A 274 -16.14 -11.05 -2.39
C ASP A 274 -17.32 -10.10 -2.67
N ASN A 275 -17.09 -8.80 -2.75
CA ASN A 275 -18.13 -7.82 -3.11
C ASN A 275 -18.67 -8.06 -4.52
N ASN A 276 -17.79 -8.34 -5.49
CA ASN A 276 -18.18 -8.68 -6.87
C ASN A 276 -18.96 -10.00 -6.93
N LYS A 277 -18.56 -11.01 -6.16
CA LYS A 277 -19.31 -12.27 -6.04
C LYS A 277 -20.70 -12.05 -5.45
N LEU A 278 -20.82 -11.30 -4.35
CA LEU A 278 -22.11 -10.97 -3.72
C LEU A 278 -23.02 -10.17 -4.67
N LYS A 279 -22.47 -9.26 -5.49
CA LYS A 279 -23.23 -8.54 -6.54
C LYS A 279 -23.79 -9.50 -7.60
N ASN A 280 -22.99 -10.45 -8.07
CA ASN A 280 -23.43 -11.47 -9.02
C ASN A 280 -24.52 -12.38 -8.41
N ASP A 281 -24.34 -12.80 -7.15
CA ASP A 281 -25.32 -13.59 -6.42
C ASP A 281 -26.64 -12.80 -6.24
N ILE A 282 -26.59 -11.50 -5.92
CA ILE A 282 -27.79 -10.64 -5.83
C ILE A 282 -28.51 -10.56 -7.19
N THR A 283 -27.79 -10.39 -8.30
CA THR A 283 -28.38 -10.38 -9.65
C THR A 283 -29.07 -11.71 -9.98
N LEU A 284 -28.42 -12.84 -9.66
CA LEU A 284 -29.00 -14.18 -9.86
C LEU A 284 -30.25 -14.41 -8.99
N LEU A 285 -30.21 -14.01 -7.72
CA LEU A 285 -31.35 -14.11 -6.80
C LEU A 285 -32.52 -13.24 -7.27
N ASN A 286 -32.26 -12.02 -7.76
CA ASN A 286 -33.29 -11.14 -8.33
C ASN A 286 -33.94 -11.75 -9.58
N SER A 287 -33.18 -12.42 -10.46
CA SER A 287 -33.78 -13.17 -11.58
C SER A 287 -34.73 -14.24 -11.07
N LYS A 288 -34.30 -15.07 -10.12
CA LYS A 288 -35.14 -16.14 -9.56
C LYS A 288 -36.40 -15.62 -8.88
N ILE A 289 -36.33 -14.48 -8.19
CA ILE A 289 -37.52 -13.83 -7.60
C ILE A 289 -38.50 -13.42 -8.71
N ARG A 290 -38.02 -12.78 -9.79
CA ARG A 290 -38.87 -12.44 -10.94
C ARG A 290 -39.49 -13.68 -11.60
N ASP A 291 -38.71 -14.74 -11.80
CA ASP A 291 -39.18 -15.97 -12.42
C ASP A 291 -40.26 -16.67 -11.57
N LEU A 292 -40.16 -16.58 -10.23
CA LEU A 292 -41.22 -17.01 -9.30
C LEU A 292 -42.44 -16.07 -9.29
N GLN A 293 -42.25 -14.75 -9.41
CA GLN A 293 -43.34 -13.78 -9.55
C GLN A 293 -44.15 -14.04 -10.83
N TRP A 294 -43.48 -14.35 -11.94
CA TRP A 294 -44.12 -14.80 -13.17
C TRP A 294 -44.90 -16.11 -12.99
N ALA A 295 -44.33 -17.09 -12.28
CA ALA A 295 -45.03 -18.35 -12.02
C ALA A 295 -46.31 -18.14 -11.18
N ILE A 296 -46.27 -17.28 -10.15
CA ILE A 296 -47.45 -16.90 -9.34
C ILE A 296 -48.48 -16.17 -10.21
N ALA A 297 -48.04 -15.22 -11.04
CA ALA A 297 -48.89 -14.48 -11.98
C ALA A 297 -49.59 -15.40 -13.01
N SER A 298 -48.88 -16.41 -13.54
CA SER A 298 -49.46 -17.43 -14.41
C SER A 298 -50.50 -18.25 -13.67
N CYS A 299 -50.17 -18.78 -12.48
CA CYS A 299 -51.12 -19.57 -11.69
C CYS A 299 -52.40 -18.79 -11.34
N ILE A 300 -52.30 -17.50 -10.98
CA ILE A 300 -53.49 -16.67 -10.78
C ILE A 300 -54.29 -16.53 -12.09
N THR A 301 -53.60 -16.39 -13.22
CA THR A 301 -54.25 -16.29 -14.54
C THR A 301 -54.97 -17.57 -14.94
N ASP A 302 -54.37 -18.72 -14.67
CA ASP A 302 -54.99 -20.02 -14.90
C ASP A 302 -56.22 -20.20 -13.99
N LEU A 303 -56.11 -19.89 -12.69
CA LEU A 303 -57.22 -19.97 -11.73
C LEU A 303 -58.39 -19.03 -12.08
N ASP A 304 -58.12 -17.81 -12.55
CA ASP A 304 -59.18 -16.87 -12.95
C ASP A 304 -60.00 -17.38 -14.14
N LEU A 305 -59.33 -18.00 -15.10
CA LEU A 305 -59.95 -18.55 -16.30
C LEU A 305 -60.64 -19.89 -16.02
N MET A 306 -60.05 -20.75 -15.18
CA MET A 306 -60.72 -21.93 -14.63
C MET A 306 -62.02 -21.57 -13.90
N ASN A 307 -62.02 -20.51 -13.08
CA ASN A 307 -63.21 -20.05 -12.37
C ASN A 307 -64.34 -19.54 -13.31
N ALA A 308 -63.99 -19.16 -14.54
CA ALA A 308 -64.93 -18.70 -15.56
C ALA A 308 -65.13 -19.72 -16.68
N ASP A 309 -64.79 -20.99 -16.43
CA ASP A 309 -64.95 -22.14 -17.33
C ASP A 309 -64.21 -21.99 -18.69
N TYR A 310 -63.18 -21.15 -18.77
CA TYR A 310 -62.38 -20.94 -19.97
C TYR A 310 -61.31 -22.02 -20.15
N ARG A 311 -61.32 -22.67 -21.31
CA ARG A 311 -60.40 -23.77 -21.63
C ARG A 311 -59.10 -23.25 -22.21
N ILE A 312 -58.16 -22.91 -21.32
CA ILE A 312 -56.77 -22.63 -21.70
C ILE A 312 -56.10 -23.93 -22.18
N PHE A 313 -55.46 -23.88 -23.34
CA PHE A 313 -54.51 -24.91 -23.75
C PHE A 313 -53.11 -24.31 -23.75
N THR A 314 -52.35 -24.52 -22.69
CA THR A 314 -50.89 -24.35 -22.74
C THR A 314 -50.31 -25.53 -23.55
N CYS A 315 -49.47 -25.25 -24.55
CA CYS A 315 -49.06 -26.19 -25.61
C CYS A 315 -48.26 -27.47 -25.20
N ASP A 316 -48.83 -28.35 -24.37
CA ASP A 316 -48.44 -29.77 -24.28
C ASP A 316 -49.55 -30.64 -24.87
N HIS A 317 -49.50 -30.82 -26.19
CA HIS A 317 -50.52 -31.52 -26.95
C HIS A 317 -50.34 -33.05 -26.92
N ALA A 318 -50.65 -33.69 -25.79
CA ALA A 318 -51.07 -35.09 -25.80
C ALA A 318 -52.29 -35.23 -26.75
N ARG A 319 -52.45 -36.37 -27.44
CA ARG A 319 -53.49 -36.53 -28.47
C ARG A 319 -54.90 -36.49 -27.88
N LEU A 320 -55.58 -35.33 -27.93
CA LEU A 320 -56.89 -35.07 -27.31
C LEU A 320 -58.12 -35.71 -28.00
N ASN A 321 -57.91 -36.77 -28.79
CA ASN A 321 -59.00 -37.51 -29.45
C ASN A 321 -59.70 -38.43 -28.44
N GLY A 322 -60.47 -37.86 -27.52
CA GLY A 322 -61.26 -38.61 -26.53
C GLY A 322 -61.65 -37.82 -25.28
N VAL A 323 -61.05 -36.66 -25.02
CA VAL A 323 -61.38 -35.83 -23.84
C VAL A 323 -62.74 -35.13 -24.06
N PRO A 324 -63.70 -35.22 -23.12
CA PRO A 324 -64.97 -34.48 -23.15
C PRO A 324 -64.81 -32.96 -23.29
N ASP A 325 -65.90 -32.25 -23.62
CA ASP A 325 -65.84 -30.81 -23.90
C ASP A 325 -65.69 -29.93 -22.65
N GLY A 326 -66.09 -30.44 -21.47
CA GLY A 326 -65.95 -29.79 -20.17
C GLY A 326 -67.17 -28.98 -19.72
N ASN A 327 -68.20 -28.81 -20.56
CA ASN A 327 -69.36 -27.93 -20.29
C ASN A 327 -70.24 -28.31 -19.07
N ASN A 328 -69.94 -29.41 -18.37
CA ASN A 328 -70.72 -29.89 -17.22
C ASN A 328 -69.87 -30.27 -15.98
N SER A 329 -68.56 -30.01 -15.98
CA SER A 329 -67.71 -30.30 -14.80
C SER A 329 -67.86 -29.22 -13.72
N THR A 330 -68.95 -29.32 -12.98
CA THR A 330 -69.01 -29.32 -11.50
C THR A 330 -68.22 -28.33 -10.62
N ARG A 331 -67.77 -27.18 -11.13
CA ARG A 331 -67.67 -25.89 -10.39
C ARG A 331 -67.14 -25.96 -8.95
N GLU A 332 -65.82 -26.00 -8.75
CA GLU A 332 -65.25 -25.61 -7.44
C GLU A 332 -65.45 -24.10 -7.19
N LYS A 333 -66.48 -23.76 -6.41
CA LYS A 333 -66.93 -22.37 -6.12
C LYS A 333 -65.96 -21.53 -5.28
N THR A 334 -64.70 -21.93 -5.17
CA THR A 334 -63.67 -21.36 -4.29
C THR A 334 -62.42 -20.92 -5.05
N VAL A 335 -62.28 -21.25 -6.34
CA VAL A 335 -61.10 -20.92 -7.15
C VAL A 335 -60.85 -19.41 -7.21
N TYR A 336 -61.90 -18.58 -7.40
CA TYR A 336 -61.74 -17.11 -7.34
C TYR A 336 -61.30 -16.58 -5.97
N LEU A 337 -61.60 -17.28 -4.87
CA LEU A 337 -61.16 -16.82 -3.54
C LEU A 337 -59.65 -16.97 -3.41
N LEU A 338 -59.11 -18.13 -3.79
CA LEU A 338 -57.67 -18.39 -3.82
C LEU A 338 -56.93 -17.42 -4.76
N ALA A 339 -57.43 -17.25 -5.98
CA ALA A 339 -56.85 -16.33 -6.96
C ALA A 339 -56.81 -14.88 -6.42
N ASN A 340 -57.89 -14.42 -5.79
CA ASN A 340 -57.96 -13.08 -5.19
C ASN A 340 -57.12 -12.91 -3.93
N GLU A 341 -57.04 -13.92 -3.05
CA GLU A 341 -56.23 -13.87 -1.83
C GLU A 341 -54.74 -13.75 -2.18
N VAL A 342 -54.27 -14.60 -3.11
CA VAL A 342 -52.88 -14.58 -3.57
C VAL A 342 -52.60 -13.30 -4.36
N PHE A 343 -53.51 -12.86 -5.23
CA PHE A 343 -53.37 -11.57 -5.92
C PHE A 343 -53.27 -10.39 -4.94
N ASN A 344 -54.16 -10.28 -3.96
CA ASN A 344 -54.17 -9.19 -2.98
C ASN A 344 -52.92 -9.17 -2.09
N THR A 345 -52.27 -10.32 -1.89
CA THR A 345 -50.99 -10.43 -1.17
C THR A 345 -49.85 -9.74 -1.94
N TYR A 346 -49.92 -9.69 -3.27
CA TYR A 346 -48.84 -9.22 -4.14
C TYR A 346 -49.18 -7.95 -4.94
N SER A 347 -50.43 -7.52 -5.02
CA SER A 347 -50.89 -6.42 -5.89
C SER A 347 -50.26 -5.06 -5.58
N SER A 348 -49.68 -4.89 -4.39
CA SER A 348 -48.90 -3.70 -4.01
C SER A 348 -47.44 -3.70 -4.51
N ASP A 349 -46.88 -4.82 -4.98
CA ASP A 349 -45.53 -4.88 -5.54
C ASP A 349 -45.55 -4.54 -7.05
N PRO A 350 -44.91 -3.43 -7.49
CA PRO A 350 -44.85 -3.07 -8.89
C PRO A 350 -44.17 -4.11 -9.79
N LYS A 351 -43.25 -4.93 -9.26
CA LYS A 351 -42.56 -5.98 -10.04
C LYS A 351 -43.50 -7.15 -10.32
N PHE A 352 -44.23 -7.61 -9.29
CA PHE A 352 -45.27 -8.59 -9.47
C PHE A 352 -46.34 -8.09 -10.45
N MET A 353 -46.80 -6.84 -10.33
CA MET A 353 -47.82 -6.31 -11.23
C MET A 353 -47.36 -6.23 -12.70
N LEU A 354 -46.07 -6.06 -12.96
CA LEU A 354 -45.49 -6.19 -14.30
C LEU A 354 -45.60 -7.63 -14.81
N GLU A 355 -45.18 -8.62 -14.03
CA GLU A 355 -45.26 -10.03 -14.44
C GLU A 355 -46.70 -10.56 -14.53
N TYR A 356 -47.62 -10.02 -13.72
CA TYR A 356 -49.06 -10.24 -13.84
C TYR A 356 -49.61 -9.73 -15.17
N ASN A 357 -49.27 -8.50 -15.58
CA ASN A 357 -49.61 -7.99 -16.91
C ASN A 357 -48.98 -8.84 -18.03
N ASN A 358 -47.73 -9.32 -17.86
CA ASN A 358 -47.06 -10.19 -18.82
C ASN A 358 -47.75 -11.55 -18.97
N ALA A 359 -48.18 -12.18 -17.87
CA ALA A 359 -48.90 -13.47 -17.88
C ALA A 359 -50.25 -13.35 -18.60
N ARG A 360 -51.01 -12.28 -18.32
CA ARG A 360 -52.27 -11.95 -19.01
C ARG A 360 -52.06 -11.80 -20.52
N ALA A 361 -51.05 -11.03 -20.94
CA ALA A 361 -50.72 -10.84 -22.35
C ALA A 361 -50.27 -12.14 -23.04
N TYR A 362 -49.45 -12.95 -22.36
CA TYR A 362 -48.96 -14.23 -22.86
C TYR A 362 -50.09 -15.20 -23.22
N VAL A 363 -51.09 -15.37 -22.35
CA VAL A 363 -52.24 -16.28 -22.62
C VAL A 363 -53.05 -15.80 -23.84
N LEU A 364 -53.25 -14.49 -23.98
CA LEU A 364 -53.95 -13.94 -25.14
C LEU A 364 -53.16 -14.11 -26.44
N ASP A 365 -51.86 -13.81 -26.45
CA ASP A 365 -51.01 -14.00 -27.63
C ASP A 365 -50.87 -15.48 -28.01
N HIS A 366 -50.91 -16.37 -27.03
CA HIS A 366 -50.98 -17.82 -27.24
C HIS A 366 -52.27 -18.23 -27.97
N HIS A 367 -53.44 -17.83 -27.47
CA HIS A 367 -54.72 -18.14 -28.12
C HIS A 367 -54.85 -17.48 -29.50
N ARG A 368 -54.36 -16.24 -29.67
CA ARG A 368 -54.28 -15.58 -30.99
C ARG A 368 -53.42 -16.33 -32.00
N ALA A 369 -52.34 -16.99 -31.55
CA ALA A 369 -51.52 -17.80 -32.44
C ALA A 369 -52.31 -19.02 -32.95
N HIS A 370 -53.04 -19.70 -32.07
CA HIS A 370 -53.96 -20.81 -32.41
C HIS A 370 -55.08 -20.40 -33.36
N GLU A 371 -55.75 -19.26 -33.11
CA GLU A 371 -56.79 -18.69 -33.98
C GLU A 371 -56.28 -18.45 -35.41
N ARG A 372 -55.09 -17.85 -35.57
CA ARG A 372 -54.49 -17.54 -36.89
C ARG A 372 -54.24 -18.78 -37.75
N VAL A 373 -53.99 -19.94 -37.14
CA VAL A 373 -53.77 -21.21 -37.85
C VAL A 373 -55.01 -22.10 -37.88
N ASN A 374 -56.11 -21.68 -37.24
CA ASN A 374 -57.33 -22.47 -37.03
C ASN A 374 -57.03 -23.86 -36.41
N GLN A 375 -56.10 -23.91 -35.44
CA GLN A 375 -55.75 -25.11 -34.69
C GLN A 375 -56.08 -24.89 -33.22
N GLY A 376 -56.80 -25.82 -32.61
CA GLY A 376 -57.13 -25.78 -31.19
C GLY A 376 -58.56 -26.24 -30.90
N ARG A 377 -58.84 -26.39 -29.61
CA ARG A 377 -60.19 -26.56 -29.05
C ARG A 377 -60.49 -25.52 -27.96
N GLY A 378 -59.63 -24.52 -27.82
CA GLY A 378 -59.70 -23.50 -26.78
C GLY A 378 -60.64 -22.38 -27.15
N ASP A 379 -61.02 -21.61 -26.15
CA ASP A 379 -61.82 -20.41 -26.33
C ASP A 379 -61.09 -19.34 -27.15
N TRP A 380 -61.89 -18.50 -27.81
CA TRP A 380 -61.40 -17.37 -28.57
C TRP A 380 -60.73 -16.34 -27.66
N SER A 381 -59.61 -15.78 -28.11
CA SER A 381 -58.82 -14.78 -27.41
C SER A 381 -59.62 -13.51 -27.10
N SER A 382 -60.66 -13.21 -27.90
CA SER A 382 -61.64 -12.15 -27.60
C SER A 382 -62.41 -12.43 -26.30
N ASN A 383 -62.93 -13.64 -26.15
CA ASN A 383 -63.77 -14.01 -25.01
C ASN A 383 -62.93 -14.08 -23.73
N ILE A 384 -61.74 -14.68 -23.84
CA ILE A 384 -60.73 -14.70 -22.77
C ILE A 384 -60.38 -13.26 -22.35
N LYS A 385 -60.11 -12.36 -23.31
CA LYS A 385 -59.78 -10.95 -23.03
C LYS A 385 -60.90 -10.24 -22.27
N ASP A 386 -62.16 -10.45 -22.68
CA ASP A 386 -63.31 -9.79 -22.05
C ASP A 386 -63.49 -10.28 -20.59
N GLU A 387 -63.30 -11.57 -20.29
CA GLU A 387 -63.37 -12.03 -18.90
C GLU A 387 -62.16 -11.61 -18.05
N LEU A 388 -60.94 -11.69 -18.60
CA LEU A 388 -59.76 -11.20 -17.89
C LEU A 388 -59.89 -9.70 -17.55
N TYR A 389 -60.46 -8.90 -18.46
CA TYR A 389 -60.83 -7.51 -18.21
C TYR A 389 -61.87 -7.38 -17.09
N ASN A 390 -62.93 -8.21 -17.09
CA ASN A 390 -63.93 -8.21 -16.01
C ASN A 390 -63.32 -8.54 -14.65
N VAL A 391 -62.43 -9.52 -14.57
CA VAL A 391 -61.70 -9.90 -13.35
C VAL A 391 -60.82 -8.75 -12.86
N ASP A 392 -60.05 -8.11 -13.74
CA ASP A 392 -59.14 -7.03 -13.36
C ASP A 392 -59.87 -5.74 -12.96
N GLN A 393 -61.02 -5.45 -13.57
CA GLN A 393 -61.91 -4.37 -13.13
C GLN A 393 -62.46 -4.63 -11.72
N LYS A 394 -62.89 -5.87 -11.41
CA LYS A 394 -63.31 -6.28 -10.05
C LYS A 394 -62.17 -6.14 -9.04
N ARG A 395 -60.92 -6.38 -9.46
CA ARG A 395 -59.69 -6.17 -8.67
C ARG A 395 -59.24 -4.71 -8.57
N GLY A 396 -59.91 -3.78 -9.25
CA GLY A 396 -59.53 -2.36 -9.28
C GLY A 396 -58.23 -2.07 -10.05
N THR A 397 -57.80 -2.98 -10.92
CA THR A 397 -56.53 -2.87 -11.66
C THR A 397 -56.72 -2.53 -13.13
N ARG A 398 -55.69 -1.91 -13.72
CA ARG A 398 -55.66 -1.49 -15.13
C ARG A 398 -54.55 -2.21 -15.87
N ILE A 399 -54.89 -3.34 -16.46
CA ILE A 399 -53.99 -4.18 -17.27
C ILE A 399 -54.10 -3.78 -18.74
N THR A 400 -52.97 -3.81 -19.46
CA THR A 400 -52.91 -3.39 -20.86
C THR A 400 -53.09 -4.59 -21.77
N TYR A 401 -54.34 -4.79 -22.20
CA TYR A 401 -54.75 -5.82 -23.15
C TYR A 401 -54.49 -5.39 -24.60
N ALA A 402 -53.20 -5.29 -24.98
CA ALA A 402 -52.76 -5.05 -26.36
C ALA A 402 -53.34 -6.08 -27.33
#